data_AF-A0A452XFK4-F1
#
_entry.id   AF-A0A452XFK4-F1
#
_cell.length_a   1.000
_cell.length_b   1.000
_cell.length_c   1.000
_cell.angle_alpha   90.00
_cell.angle_beta   90.00
_cell.angle_gamma   90.00
#
_symmetry.space_group_name_H-M   'P 1'
#
loop_
_entity.id
_entity.type
_entity.pdbx_description
1 polymer ?
#
loop_
_entity_poly.entity_id
_entity_poly.type
_entity_poly.pdbx_seq_one_letter_code
_entity_poly.pdbx_strand_id
1 'polypeptide(L)'
;VLAHRAVACFVSHCGWNSTMEGVRNGVPILCWPYFVDQFANRSYICDIWRTGLAVTPGEDGVVTKEEVIAKLGLVIGDKRIAERAGMLRDAARKCLSEGGSSYENFKRFVDLLSE
;
A
#
# COMPACT_ATOMS: atom_id res chain seq x y z
N VAL A 1 -9.41 -9.45 6.17
CA VAL A 1 -9.43 -8.21 6.98
C VAL A 1 -9.47 -6.96 6.11
N LEU A 2 -8.47 -6.69 5.26
CA LEU A 2 -8.35 -5.44 4.49
C LEU A 2 -9.54 -5.11 3.56
N ALA A 3 -10.32 -6.10 3.13
CA ALA A 3 -11.54 -5.87 2.34
C ALA A 3 -12.74 -5.36 3.17
N HIS A 4 -12.65 -5.37 4.50
CA HIS A 4 -13.76 -4.97 5.36
C HIS A 4 -13.81 -3.45 5.53
N ARG A 5 -15.00 -2.86 5.31
CA ARG A 5 -15.22 -1.39 5.33
C ARG A 5 -14.84 -0.67 6.62
N ALA A 6 -14.74 -1.39 7.75
CA ALA A 6 -14.37 -0.82 9.04
C ALA A 6 -12.85 -0.63 9.21
N VAL A 7 -12.03 -1.14 8.29
CA VAL A 7 -10.57 -0.99 8.35
C VAL A 7 -10.19 0.37 7.79
N ALA A 8 -9.67 1.25 8.65
CA ALA A 8 -9.26 2.60 8.27
C ALA A 8 -7.77 2.73 7.89
N CYS A 9 -6.93 1.84 8.40
CA CYS A 9 -5.48 1.87 8.19
C CYS A 9 -4.90 0.46 8.36
N PHE A 10 -3.82 0.18 7.63
CA PHE A 10 -3.05 -1.05 7.74
C PHE A 10 -1.63 -0.74 8.23
N VAL A 11 -1.29 -1.17 9.44
CA VAL A 11 0.10 -1.14 9.92
C VAL A 11 0.84 -2.33 9.34
N SER A 12 1.90 -2.08 8.58
CA SER A 12 2.56 -3.14 7.80
C SER A 12 4.06 -2.95 7.71
N HIS A 13 4.77 -4.08 7.67
CA HIS A 13 6.19 -4.13 7.37
C HIS A 13 6.52 -3.86 5.90
N CYS A 14 5.53 -3.50 5.06
CA CYS A 14 5.73 -3.11 3.66
C CYS A 14 6.22 -4.24 2.75
N GLY A 15 6.00 -5.51 3.12
CA GLY A 15 6.23 -6.64 2.22
C GLY A 15 5.32 -6.54 1.00
N TRP A 16 5.84 -6.87 -0.19
CA TRP A 16 5.17 -6.56 -1.45
C TRP A 16 3.75 -7.14 -1.57
N ASN A 17 3.55 -8.40 -1.16
CA ASN A 17 2.22 -9.02 -1.18
C ASN A 17 1.20 -8.23 -0.35
N SER A 18 1.57 -7.89 0.90
CA SER A 18 0.72 -7.13 1.80
C SER A 18 0.49 -5.69 1.32
N THR A 19 1.50 -5.06 0.73
CA THR A 19 1.35 -3.76 0.07
C THR A 19 0.32 -3.83 -1.06
N MET A 20 0.38 -4.85 -1.91
CA MET A 20 -0.57 -5.03 -3.02
C MET A 20 -1.99 -5.35 -2.53
N GLU A 21 -2.15 -6.07 -1.42
CA GLU A 21 -3.46 -6.24 -0.78
C GLU A 21 -4.03 -4.92 -0.25
N GLY A 22 -3.18 -4.07 0.35
CA GLY A 22 -3.56 -2.72 0.77
C GLY A 22 -4.01 -1.86 -0.40
N VAL A 23 -3.23 -1.85 -1.49
CA VAL A 23 -3.54 -1.15 -2.74
C VAL A 23 -4.87 -1.65 -3.33
N ARG A 24 -5.04 -2.96 -3.48
CA ARG A 24 -6.26 -3.57 -4.06
C ARG A 24 -7.54 -3.23 -3.29
N ASN A 25 -7.42 -2.95 -2.00
CA ASN A 25 -8.55 -2.59 -1.15
C ASN A 25 -8.65 -1.07 -0.87
N GLY A 26 -7.66 -0.27 -1.31
CA GLY A 26 -7.62 1.17 -1.09
C GLY A 26 -7.45 1.55 0.37
N VAL A 27 -6.69 0.77 1.12
CA VAL A 27 -6.45 0.99 2.55
C VAL A 27 -5.13 1.74 2.72
N PRO A 28 -5.10 2.92 3.35
CA PRO A 28 -3.87 3.62 3.71
C PRO A 28 -2.94 2.75 4.57
N ILE A 29 -1.63 2.92 4.40
CA ILE A 29 -0.63 2.08 5.06
C ILE A 29 0.21 2.92 6.03
N LEU A 30 0.32 2.48 7.28
CA LEU A 30 1.36 2.94 8.20
C LEU A 30 2.54 1.98 8.09
N CYS A 31 3.60 2.46 7.45
CA CYS A 31 4.81 1.71 7.13
C CYS A 31 5.71 1.54 8.36
N TRP A 32 6.06 0.29 8.65
CA TRP A 32 7.03 -0.10 9.67
C TRP A 32 7.96 -1.20 9.13
N PRO A 33 8.81 -0.89 8.13
CA PRO A 33 9.64 -1.88 7.46
C PRO A 33 10.64 -2.54 8.40
N TYR A 34 11.00 -3.79 8.11
CA TYR A 34 11.95 -4.59 8.88
C TYR A 34 13.21 -4.95 8.08
N PHE A 35 13.09 -5.44 6.85
CA PHE A 35 14.25 -5.94 6.07
C PHE A 35 14.07 -5.88 4.55
N VAL A 36 15.20 -5.96 3.82
CA VAL A 36 15.28 -6.13 2.36
C VAL A 36 14.56 -5.01 1.60
N ASP A 37 13.66 -5.35 0.68
CA ASP A 37 12.99 -4.45 -0.26
C ASP A 37 11.89 -3.63 0.41
N GLN A 38 11.55 -3.95 1.66
CA GLN A 38 10.51 -3.26 2.43
C GLN A 38 10.79 -1.76 2.58
N PHE A 39 12.05 -1.37 2.67
CA PHE A 39 12.43 0.05 2.72
C PHE A 39 12.16 0.76 1.40
N ALA A 40 12.37 0.10 0.26
CA ALA A 40 12.02 0.63 -1.05
C ALA A 40 10.49 0.72 -1.22
N ASN A 41 9.77 -0.33 -0.84
CA ASN A 41 8.31 -0.36 -0.87
C ASN A 41 7.72 0.77 0.01
N ARG A 42 8.29 1.00 1.20
CA ARG A 42 7.94 2.12 2.08
C ARG A 42 8.09 3.47 1.37
N SER A 43 9.15 3.68 0.59
CA SER A 43 9.34 4.93 -0.18
C SER A 43 8.30 5.08 -1.30
N TYR A 44 7.92 3.99 -1.98
CA TYR A 44 6.80 4.05 -2.93
C TYR A 44 5.50 4.47 -2.25
N ILE A 45 5.16 3.87 -1.11
CA ILE A 45 3.94 4.18 -0.36
C ILE A 45 3.94 5.63 0.15
N CYS A 46 5.05 6.08 0.76
CA CYS A 46 5.12 7.39 1.43
C CYS A 46 5.37 8.54 0.46
N ASP A 47 6.30 8.37 -0.49
CA ASP A 47 6.88 9.50 -1.22
C ASP A 47 6.30 9.61 -2.64
N ILE A 48 6.09 8.45 -3.30
CA ILE A 48 5.62 8.38 -4.69
C ILE A 48 4.09 8.36 -4.77
N TRP A 49 3.45 7.34 -4.19
CA TRP A 49 2.00 7.19 -4.20
C TRP A 49 1.33 8.08 -3.16
N ARG A 50 2.04 8.39 -2.07
CA ARG A 50 1.57 9.23 -0.96
C ARG A 50 0.25 8.71 -0.36
N THR A 51 0.18 7.39 -0.23
CA THR A 51 -0.98 6.64 0.31
C THR A 51 -0.73 6.16 1.74
N GLY A 52 0.31 6.65 2.40
CA GLY A 52 0.70 6.23 3.73
C GLY A 52 1.79 7.11 4.31
N LEU A 53 2.16 6.80 5.55
CA LEU A 53 3.29 7.40 6.27
C LEU A 53 4.14 6.29 6.86
N ALA A 54 5.37 6.61 7.27
CA ALA A 54 6.21 5.69 8.04
C ALA A 54 6.31 6.16 9.50
N VAL A 55 6.44 5.19 10.41
CA VAL A 55 6.91 5.47 11.76
C VAL A 55 8.39 5.81 11.74
N THR A 56 8.81 6.71 12.62
CA THR A 56 10.20 7.09 12.79
C THR A 56 10.73 6.57 14.13
N PRO A 57 11.77 5.71 14.15
CA PRO A 57 12.39 5.29 15.39
C PRO A 57 13.11 6.46 16.06
N GLY A 58 13.21 6.42 17.40
CA GLY A 58 14.07 7.32 18.17
C GLY A 58 15.55 7.04 17.93
N GLU A 59 16.42 7.80 18.62
CA GLU A 59 17.88 7.65 18.52
C GLU A 59 18.38 6.26 18.93
N ASP A 60 17.65 5.59 19.83
CA ASP A 60 17.90 4.22 20.27
C ASP A 60 17.38 3.13 19.30
N GLY A 61 16.78 3.55 18.18
CA GLY A 61 16.19 2.66 17.19
C GLY A 61 14.78 2.16 17.56
N VAL A 62 14.22 2.61 18.69
CA VAL A 62 12.90 2.15 19.17
C VAL A 62 11.81 3.12 18.72
N VAL A 63 10.71 2.58 18.18
CA VAL A 63 9.50 3.36 17.87
C VAL A 63 8.63 3.40 19.12
N THR A 64 8.30 4.60 19.59
CA THR A 64 7.50 4.80 20.80
C THR A 64 6.00 4.65 20.52
N LYS A 65 5.20 4.42 21.58
CA LYS A 65 3.74 4.39 21.46
C LYS A 65 3.19 5.75 21.01
N GLU A 66 3.82 6.84 21.44
CA GLU A 66 3.44 8.22 21.09
C GLU A 66 3.59 8.45 19.59
N GLU A 67 4.71 8.00 19.01
CA GLU A 67 4.94 8.08 17.56
C GLU A 67 3.88 7.29 16.78
N VAL A 68 3.58 6.06 17.21
CA VAL A 68 2.56 5.22 16.56
C VAL A 68 1.18 5.90 16.61
N ILE A 69 0.76 6.40 17.78
CA ILE A 69 -0.53 7.08 17.95
C ILE A 69 -0.59 8.35 17.08
N ALA A 70 0.46 9.16 17.08
CA ALA A 70 0.54 10.38 16.29
C ALA A 70 0.45 10.08 14.78
N LYS A 71 1.24 9.13 14.28
CA LYS A 71 1.23 8.75 12.86
C LYS A 71 -0.08 8.10 12.45
N LEU A 72 -0.68 7.26 13.29
CA LEU A 72 -2.01 6.69 13.02
C LEU A 72 -3.06 7.79 12.89
N GLY A 73 -3.06 8.78 13.80
CA GLY A 73 -3.96 9.93 13.73
C GLY A 73 -3.81 10.72 12.43
N LEU A 74 -2.57 10.93 11.97
CA LEU A 74 -2.28 11.62 10.71
C LEU A 74 -2.73 10.80 9.49
N VAL A 75 -2.40 9.50 9.42
CA VAL A 75 -2.77 8.63 8.29
C VAL A 75 -4.28 8.50 8.16
N ILE A 76 -5.00 8.31 9.27
CA ILE A 76 -6.46 8.15 9.27
C ILE A 76 -7.17 9.50 9.06
N GLY A 77 -6.60 10.60 9.57
CA GLY A 77 -7.18 11.93 9.50
C GLY A 77 -6.96 12.67 8.18
N ASP A 78 -5.94 12.30 7.39
CA ASP A 78 -5.64 12.97 6.12
C ASP A 78 -6.49 12.43 4.97
N LYS A 79 -7.51 13.20 4.58
CA LYS A 79 -8.39 12.87 3.45
C LYS A 79 -7.63 12.68 2.14
N ARG A 80 -6.51 13.37 1.92
CA ARG A 80 -5.73 13.26 0.68
C ARG A 80 -5.03 11.90 0.60
N ILE A 81 -4.60 11.35 1.74
CA ILE A 81 -4.04 9.98 1.78
C ILE A 81 -5.12 8.97 1.40
N ALA A 82 -6.32 9.09 1.98
CA ALA A 82 -7.44 8.20 1.67
C ALA A 82 -7.90 8.30 0.21
N GLU A 83 -7.98 9.51 -0.34
CA GLU A 83 -8.31 9.76 -1.76
C GLU A 83 -7.30 9.09 -2.69
N ARG A 84 -5.99 9.27 -2.45
CA ARG A 84 -4.95 8.64 -3.26
C ARG A 84 -4.98 7.11 -3.16
N ALA A 85 -5.22 6.57 -1.97
CA ALA A 85 -5.38 5.12 -1.80
C ALA A 85 -6.59 4.59 -2.60
N GLY A 86 -7.70 5.34 -2.61
CA GLY A 86 -8.87 5.06 -3.45
C GLY A 86 -8.55 5.12 -4.95
N MET A 87 -7.81 6.13 -5.41
CA MET A 87 -7.38 6.22 -6.81
C MET A 87 -6.52 5.03 -7.23
N LEU A 88 -5.56 4.62 -6.40
CA LEU A 88 -4.72 3.45 -6.66
C LEU A 88 -5.53 2.15 -6.71
N ARG A 89 -6.51 2.00 -5.80
CA ARG A 89 -7.45 0.87 -5.81
C ARG A 89 -8.21 0.78 -7.12
N ASP A 90 -8.76 1.91 -7.57
CA ASP A 90 -9.58 1.96 -8.76
C ASP A 90 -8.73 1.72 -10.03
N ALA A 91 -7.51 2.25 -10.08
CA ALA A 91 -6.53 1.94 -11.11
C ALA A 91 -6.18 0.44 -11.12
N ALA A 92 -5.90 -0.17 -9.96
CA ALA A 92 -5.61 -1.59 -9.87
C ALA A 92 -6.78 -2.46 -10.36
N ARG A 93 -8.03 -2.12 -10.01
CA ARG A 93 -9.23 -2.82 -10.50
C ARG A 93 -9.36 -2.70 -12.01
N LYS A 94 -9.16 -1.50 -12.57
CA LYS A 94 -9.23 -1.26 -14.01
C LYS A 94 -8.17 -2.03 -14.80
N CYS A 95 -6.94 -2.12 -14.29
CA CYS A 95 -5.87 -2.86 -14.98
C CYS A 95 -6.12 -4.38 -14.99
N LEU A 96 -6.85 -4.90 -14.00
CA LEU A 96 -7.15 -6.33 -13.85
C LEU A 96 -8.45 -6.79 -14.52
N SER A 97 -9.37 -5.88 -14.82
CA SER A 97 -10.60 -6.22 -15.54
C SER A 97 -10.31 -6.62 -16.99
N GLU A 98 -11.25 -7.32 -17.63
CA GLU A 98 -11.18 -7.63 -19.06
C GLU A 98 -10.94 -6.36 -19.89
N GLY A 99 -10.02 -6.44 -20.88
CA GLY A 99 -9.54 -5.28 -21.63
C GLY A 99 -8.57 -4.35 -20.87
N GLY A 100 -8.27 -4.66 -19.60
CA GLY A 100 -7.30 -3.94 -18.77
C GLY A 100 -5.85 -4.31 -19.10
N SER A 101 -4.90 -3.41 -18.83
CA SER A 101 -3.51 -3.58 -19.26
C SER A 101 -2.82 -4.83 -18.67
N SER A 102 -3.03 -5.14 -17.39
CA SER A 102 -2.46 -6.36 -16.78
C SER A 102 -3.13 -7.62 -17.30
N TYR A 103 -4.45 -7.57 -17.54
CA TYR A 103 -5.20 -8.66 -18.14
C TYR A 103 -4.69 -8.98 -19.56
N GLU A 104 -4.57 -7.96 -20.42
CA GLU A 104 -4.07 -8.12 -21.79
C GLU A 104 -2.61 -8.58 -21.83
N ASN A 105 -1.76 -8.07 -20.94
CA ASN A 105 -0.37 -8.54 -20.83
C ASN A 105 -0.30 -10.03 -20.45
N PHE A 106 -1.15 -10.47 -19.51
CA PHE A 106 -1.20 -11.88 -19.11
C PHE A 106 -1.73 -12.76 -20.25
N LYS A 107 -2.80 -12.33 -20.93
CA LYS A 107 -3.35 -13.02 -22.10
C LYS A 107 -2.30 -13.20 -23.19
N ARG A 108 -1.60 -12.13 -23.56
CA ARG A 108 -0.50 -12.18 -24.54
C ARG A 108 0.59 -13.15 -24.14
N PHE A 109 0.94 -13.20 -22.85
CA PHE A 109 1.92 -14.16 -22.36
C PHE A 109 1.45 -15.62 -22.51
N VAL A 110 0.16 -15.90 -22.24
CA VAL A 110 -0.43 -17.24 -22.43
C VAL A 110 -0.46 -17.63 -23.91
N ASP A 111 -0.82 -16.69 -24.79
CA ASP A 111 -0.84 -16.93 -26.24
C ASP A 111 0.55 -17.30 -26.75
N LEU A 112 1.59 -16.57 -26.32
CA LEU A 112 3.00 -16.86 -26.68
C LEU A 112 3.51 -18.23 -26.21
N LEU A 113 2.94 -18.80 -25.15
CA LEU A 113 3.30 -20.14 -24.66
C LEU A 113 2.55 -21.25 -25.42
N SER A 114 1.52 -20.88 -26.17
CA SER A 114 0.67 -21.80 -26.93
C SER A 114 1.08 -21.90 -28.41
N GLU A 115 2.06 -21.10 -28.82
CA GLU A 115 2.79 -21.18 -30.10
C GLU A 115 3.91 -22.23 -30.03
#